data_AF-A0A1I6U1U6-F1
#
_entry.id   AF-A0A1I6U1U6-F1
#
_cell.length_a   1.000
_cell.length_b   1.000
_cell.length_c   1.000
_cell.angle_alpha   90.00
_cell.angle_beta   90.00
_cell.angle_gamma   90.00
#
_symmetry.space_group_name_H-M   'P 1'
#
loop_
_entity.id
_entity.type
_entity.pdbx_description
1 polymer ?
#
loop_
_entity_poly.entity_id
_entity_poly.type
_entity_poly.pdbx_seq_one_letter_code
_entity_poly.pdbx_strand_id
1 'polypeptide(L)'
;MISLTSPVKTRAHGWPAGAKLAGLCAATLILFSFTALWFQLAMLAATLILYALPGWQFFKTGMVRLRILWPFMALILIWHVATNDLENGAVIALRMVCAVAIANLVTMTTKLSQMVDVVTWLTTPLRRIGLQTRSLELGIALVIRFIPVLVEKGQMLAQSWRARSAKRLGWRTIIPFAVLALDDAEHVAEALRARGGL
;
A
#
# COMPACT_ATOMS: atom_id res chain seq x y z
N MET A 1 -7.21 -5.41 -15.81
CA MET A 1 -6.37 -4.22 -15.57
C MET A 1 -6.52 -3.76 -14.11
N ILE A 2 -5.79 -4.37 -13.16
CA ILE A 2 -5.71 -3.90 -11.76
C ILE A 2 -4.51 -2.98 -11.58
N SER A 3 -4.35 -2.03 -12.48
CA SER A 3 -3.45 -0.94 -12.18
C SER A 3 -4.25 0.10 -11.40
N LEU A 4 -4.34 -0.10 -10.09
CA LEU A 4 -4.56 0.99 -9.12
C LEU A 4 -3.35 1.96 -9.08
N THR A 5 -2.55 2.01 -10.16
CA THR A 5 -1.52 3.00 -10.40
C THR A 5 -2.11 4.06 -11.32
N SER A 6 -2.06 5.31 -10.87
CA SER A 6 -2.39 6.51 -11.63
C SER A 6 -2.05 6.38 -13.13
N PRO A 7 -2.96 6.76 -14.05
CA PRO A 7 -2.72 6.75 -15.50
C PRO A 7 -1.64 7.75 -15.96
N VAL A 8 -1.11 8.58 -15.05
CA VAL A 8 -0.11 9.61 -15.35
C VAL A 8 1.27 9.18 -14.84
N LYS A 9 2.20 8.93 -15.77
CA LYS A 9 3.63 8.74 -15.49
C LYS A 9 4.22 10.06 -15.00
N THR A 10 4.42 10.22 -13.70
CA THR A 10 5.17 11.36 -13.12
C THR A 10 6.63 10.99 -12.90
N ARG A 11 7.54 11.98 -12.96
CA ARG A 11 9.00 11.80 -12.76
C ARG A 11 9.37 11.13 -11.42
N ALA A 12 8.49 11.20 -10.42
CA ALA A 12 8.62 10.49 -9.15
C ALA A 12 8.56 8.97 -9.27
N HIS A 13 8.10 8.42 -10.40
CA HIS A 13 8.00 6.98 -10.63
C HIS A 13 9.34 6.28 -10.89
N GLY A 14 10.41 7.06 -11.11
CA GLY A 14 11.77 6.55 -11.31
C GLY A 14 12.58 6.36 -10.03
N TRP A 15 12.10 6.82 -8.87
CA TRP A 15 12.84 6.69 -7.61
C TRP A 15 12.61 5.33 -6.95
N PRO A 16 13.66 4.70 -6.38
CA PRO A 16 13.54 3.42 -5.71
C PRO A 16 12.55 3.52 -4.55
N ALA A 17 11.63 2.55 -4.45
CA ALA A 17 10.60 2.53 -3.41
C ALA A 17 11.19 2.57 -2.00
N GLY A 18 12.39 1.99 -1.79
CA GLY A 18 13.10 2.05 -0.53
C GLY A 18 13.44 3.47 -0.08
N ALA A 19 13.88 4.35 -0.98
CA ALA A 19 14.17 5.75 -0.65
C ALA A 19 12.90 6.54 -0.31
N LYS A 20 11.78 6.25 -0.98
CA LYS A 20 10.48 6.86 -0.67
C LYS A 20 9.93 6.41 0.68
N LEU A 21 10.08 5.12 1.01
CA LEU A 21 9.65 4.56 2.29
C LEU A 21 10.57 5.04 3.44
N ALA A 22 11.87 5.17 3.21
CA ALA A 22 12.78 5.79 4.16
C ALA A 22 12.45 7.29 4.36
N GLY A 23 12.16 8.02 3.27
CA GLY A 23 11.70 9.40 3.32
C GLY A 23 10.37 9.55 4.07
N LEU A 24 9.43 8.62 3.87
CA LEU A 24 8.18 8.54 4.63
C LEU A 24 8.48 8.33 6.12
N CYS A 25 9.32 7.36 6.45
CA CYS A 25 9.67 7.04 7.83
C CYS A 25 10.31 8.25 8.54
N ALA A 26 11.29 8.90 7.88
CA ALA A 26 11.92 10.11 8.37
C ALA A 26 10.92 11.26 8.53
N ALA A 27 10.06 11.49 7.53
CA ALA A 27 9.03 12.52 7.59
C ALA A 27 8.03 12.27 8.73
N THR A 28 7.63 11.02 8.95
CA THR A 28 6.75 10.66 10.08
C THR A 28 7.44 10.82 11.43
N LEU A 29 8.72 10.44 11.55
CA LEU A 29 9.48 10.63 12.78
C LEU A 29 9.61 12.12 13.12
N ILE A 30 10.01 12.94 12.14
CA ILE A 30 10.12 14.39 12.28
C ILE A 30 8.76 15.00 12.65
N LEU A 31 7.67 14.58 11.99
CA LEU A 31 6.32 15.07 12.28
C LEU A 31 5.84 14.73 13.71
N PHE A 32 6.31 13.61 14.27
CA PHE A 32 5.99 13.20 15.64
C PHE A 32 6.89 13.84 16.70
N SER A 33 8.16 14.11 16.39
CA SER A 33 9.11 14.73 17.32
C SER A 33 8.79 16.19 17.65
N PHE A 34 8.09 16.91 16.77
CA PHE A 34 7.74 18.31 16.99
C PHE A 34 6.23 18.49 17.25
N THR A 35 5.90 19.13 18.37
CA THR A 35 4.53 19.49 18.79
C THR A 35 4.17 20.95 18.47
N ALA A 36 5.12 21.74 17.97
CA ALA A 36 4.89 23.15 17.66
C ALA A 36 3.92 23.33 16.47
N LEU A 37 2.88 24.13 16.65
CA LEU A 37 1.84 24.39 15.65
C LEU A 37 2.41 24.95 14.32
N TRP A 38 3.40 25.85 14.42
CA TRP A 38 4.11 26.41 13.25
C TRP A 38 4.84 25.35 12.43
N PHE A 39 5.43 24.36 13.09
CA PHE A 39 6.14 23.28 12.42
C PHE A 39 5.19 22.38 11.63
N GLN A 40 3.99 22.14 12.17
CA GLN A 40 2.98 21.33 11.49
C GLN A 40 2.34 22.07 10.32
N LEU A 41 2.14 23.38 10.42
CA LEU A 41 1.71 24.22 9.29
C LEU A 41 2.76 24.22 8.17
N ALA A 42 4.04 24.36 8.51
CA ALA A 42 5.13 24.28 7.54
C ALA A 42 5.20 22.90 6.86
N MET A 43 5.02 21.82 7.61
CA MET A 43 5.00 20.46 7.08
C MET A 43 3.77 20.20 6.20
N LEU A 44 2.61 20.76 6.55
CA LEU A 44 1.42 20.71 5.72
C LEU A 44 1.63 21.46 4.41
N ALA A 45 2.19 22.67 4.45
CA ALA A 45 2.51 23.45 3.26
C ALA A 45 3.50 22.71 2.36
N ALA A 46 4.56 22.12 2.92
CA ALA A 46 5.51 21.29 2.19
C ALA A 46 4.82 20.06 1.55
N THR A 47 3.93 19.39 2.28
CA THR A 47 3.15 18.25 1.76
C THR A 47 2.22 18.68 0.62
N LEU A 48 1.58 19.85 0.74
CA LEU A 48 0.70 20.42 -0.27
C LEU A 48 1.45 20.78 -1.56
N ILE A 49 2.64 21.39 -1.43
CA ILE A 49 3.55 21.67 -2.55
C ILE A 49 3.97 20.37 -3.23
N LEU A 50 4.32 19.34 -2.45
CA LEU A 50 4.66 18.02 -2.96
C LEU A 50 3.49 17.33 -3.68
N TYR A 51 2.26 17.64 -3.28
CA TYR A 51 1.03 17.17 -3.92
C TYR A 51 0.64 17.98 -5.16
N ALA A 52 1.09 19.24 -5.27
CA ALA A 52 0.83 20.12 -6.41
C ALA A 52 1.80 19.86 -7.58
N LEU A 53 3.06 19.51 -7.29
CA LEU A 53 4.10 19.18 -8.27
C LEU A 53 3.74 18.10 -9.33
N PRO A 54 2.99 17.02 -9.01
CA PRO A 54 2.67 15.95 -9.96
C PRO A 54 1.37 16.17 -10.77
N GLY A 55 0.60 17.23 -10.49
CA GLY A 55 -0.58 17.64 -11.28
C GLY A 55 -1.96 17.53 -10.60
N TRP A 56 -2.94 18.28 -11.11
CA TRP A 56 -4.29 18.48 -10.56
C TRP A 56 -5.14 17.19 -10.40
N GLN A 57 -4.94 16.21 -11.28
CA GLN A 57 -5.61 14.91 -11.19
C GLN A 57 -5.14 14.12 -9.96
N PHE A 58 -3.86 14.24 -9.59
CA PHE A 58 -3.29 13.61 -8.40
C PHE A 58 -3.91 14.20 -7.14
N PHE A 59 -4.03 15.54 -7.11
CA PHE A 59 -4.67 16.29 -6.02
C PHE A 59 -6.13 15.86 -5.77
N LYS A 60 -6.95 15.74 -6.83
CA LYS A 60 -8.34 15.27 -6.67
C LYS A 60 -8.42 13.86 -6.09
N THR A 61 -7.58 12.92 -6.53
CA THR A 61 -7.60 11.54 -6.00
C THR A 61 -7.12 11.48 -4.54
N GLY A 62 -6.14 12.30 -4.17
CA GLY A 62 -5.72 12.48 -2.78
C GLY A 62 -6.84 12.98 -1.88
N MET A 63 -7.55 14.01 -2.34
CA MET A 63 -8.60 14.67 -1.58
C MET A 63 -9.84 13.77 -1.38
N VAL A 64 -10.17 12.92 -2.36
CA VAL A 64 -11.25 11.91 -2.22
C VAL A 64 -10.89 10.87 -1.14
N ARG A 65 -9.64 10.44 -1.05
CA ARG A 65 -9.19 9.50 0.00
C ARG A 65 -9.16 10.16 1.37
N LEU A 66 -8.77 11.44 1.44
CA LEU A 66 -8.78 12.20 2.69
C LEU A 66 -10.20 12.39 3.25
N ARG A 67 -11.23 12.31 2.41
CA ARG A 67 -12.63 12.37 2.82
C ARG A 67 -13.04 11.26 3.81
N ILE A 68 -12.37 10.11 3.77
CA ILE A 68 -12.61 9.01 4.73
C ILE A 68 -12.13 9.35 6.14
N LEU A 69 -11.22 10.33 6.25
CA LEU A 69 -10.65 10.80 7.51
C LEU A 69 -11.55 11.86 8.20
N TRP A 70 -12.51 12.44 7.48
CA TRP A 70 -13.42 13.44 8.02
C TRP A 70 -14.16 13.00 9.30
N PRO A 71 -14.77 11.79 9.38
CA PRO A 71 -15.42 11.36 10.62
C PRO A 71 -14.45 11.29 11.81
N PHE A 72 -13.20 10.86 11.60
CA PHE A 72 -12.18 10.84 12.65
C PHE A 72 -11.76 12.24 13.07
N MET A 73 -11.59 13.15 12.11
CA MET A 73 -11.23 14.55 12.39
C MET A 73 -12.35 15.27 13.15
N ALA A 74 -13.61 15.04 12.77
CA ALA A 74 -14.77 15.58 13.47
C ALA A 74 -14.83 15.08 14.93
N LEU A 75 -14.62 13.79 15.15
CA LEU A 75 -14.60 13.20 16.49
C LEU A 75 -13.51 13.82 17.38
N ILE A 76 -12.29 13.96 16.86
CA ILE A 76 -11.15 14.52 17.59
C ILE A 76 -11.38 15.99 17.92
N LEU A 77 -11.92 16.76 16.97
CA LEU A 77 -12.17 18.18 17.15
C LEU A 77 -13.29 18.43 18.16
N ILE A 78 -14.40 17.67 18.08
CA ILE A 78 -15.50 17.76 19.05
C ILE A 78 -15.00 17.44 20.46
N TRP A 79 -14.18 16.40 20.60
CA TRP A 79 -13.60 16.03 21.89
C TRP A 79 -12.69 17.11 22.49
N HIS A 80 -11.82 17.73 21.67
CA HIS A 80 -10.91 18.76 22.15
C HIS A 80 -11.60 20.10 22.41
N VAL A 81 -12.67 20.42 21.67
CA VAL A 81 -13.55 21.55 21.98
C VAL A 81 -14.24 21.34 23.33
N ALA A 82 -14.70 20.10 23.62
CA ALA A 82 -15.29 19.78 24.92
C ALA A 82 -14.28 19.84 26.08
N THR A 83 -12.99 19.64 25.81
CA THR A 83 -11.91 19.63 26.82
C THR A 83 -11.23 21.01 26.99
N ASN A 84 -11.62 22.03 26.20
CA ASN A 84 -10.97 23.36 26.15
C ASN A 84 -9.48 23.34 25.72
N ASP A 85 -9.00 22.23 25.17
CA ASP A 85 -7.63 22.05 24.66
C ASP A 85 -7.57 22.22 23.13
N LEU A 86 -7.98 23.39 22.66
CA LEU A 86 -8.14 23.65 21.22
C LEU A 86 -6.80 23.58 20.45
N GLU A 87 -5.71 24.03 21.07
CA GLU A 87 -4.37 23.98 20.47
C GLU A 87 -3.93 22.53 20.22
N ASN A 88 -4.06 21.66 21.22
CA ASN A 88 -3.70 20.24 21.08
C ASN A 88 -4.59 19.52 20.06
N GLY A 89 -5.89 19.86 20.02
CA GLY A 89 -6.82 19.31 19.04
C GLY A 89 -6.45 19.68 17.61
N ALA A 90 -6.08 20.95 17.38
CA ALA A 90 -5.60 21.42 16.09
C ALA A 90 -4.30 20.73 15.68
N VAL A 91 -3.34 20.61 16.61
CA VAL A 91 -2.06 19.94 16.40
C VAL A 91 -2.26 18.48 15.97
N ILE A 92 -3.15 17.74 16.64
CA ILE A 92 -3.42 16.33 16.33
C ILE A 92 -4.14 16.18 14.98
N ALA A 93 -5.13 17.02 14.70
CA ALA A 93 -5.85 17.00 13.44
C ALA A 93 -4.91 17.28 12.25
N LEU A 94 -4.07 18.31 12.36
CA LEU A 94 -3.11 18.68 11.32
C LEU A 94 -2.07 17.59 11.10
N ARG A 95 -1.57 16.99 12.19
CA ARG A 95 -0.65 15.84 12.15
C ARG A 95 -1.26 14.65 11.43
N MET A 96 -2.49 14.29 11.77
CA MET A 96 -3.20 13.18 11.15
C MET A 96 -3.35 13.41 9.64
N VAL A 97 -3.80 14.60 9.24
CA VAL A 97 -3.96 14.97 7.83
C VAL A 97 -2.62 14.89 7.09
N CYS A 98 -1.55 15.45 7.65
CA CYS A 98 -0.22 15.40 7.04
C CYS A 98 0.28 13.95 6.90
N ALA A 99 0.24 13.16 7.96
CA ALA A 99 0.73 11.78 7.95
C ALA A 99 -0.02 10.93 6.91
N VAL A 100 -1.35 11.04 6.88
CA VAL A 100 -2.19 10.32 5.92
C VAL A 100 -1.95 10.82 4.49
N ALA A 101 -1.79 12.13 4.29
CA ALA A 101 -1.49 12.69 2.96
C ALA A 101 -0.14 12.20 2.42
N ILE A 102 0.92 12.20 3.24
CA ILE A 102 2.24 11.69 2.84
C ILE A 102 2.18 10.18 2.60
N ALA A 103 1.54 9.40 3.46
CA ALA A 103 1.37 7.96 3.27
C ALA A 103 0.60 7.63 1.97
N ASN A 104 -0.46 8.38 1.69
CA ASN A 104 -1.25 8.23 0.48
C ASN A 104 -0.45 8.61 -0.78
N LEU A 105 0.34 9.69 -0.72
CA LEU A 105 1.27 10.07 -1.79
C LEU A 105 2.22 8.91 -2.11
N VAL A 106 2.84 8.30 -1.10
CA VAL A 106 3.74 7.16 -1.28
C VAL A 106 2.99 5.95 -1.85
N THR A 107 1.79 5.67 -1.36
CA THR A 107 0.95 4.56 -1.84
C THR A 107 0.57 4.74 -3.31
N MET A 108 0.25 5.96 -3.74
CA MET A 108 -0.11 6.25 -5.13
C MET A 108 1.10 6.31 -6.08
N THR A 109 2.28 6.64 -5.57
CA THR A 109 3.52 6.77 -6.37
C THR A 109 4.37 5.51 -6.40
N THR A 110 4.00 4.47 -5.65
CA THR A 110 4.73 3.20 -5.55
C THR A 110 3.98 2.08 -6.27
N LYS A 111 4.67 1.36 -7.16
CA LYS A 111 4.11 0.15 -7.81
C LYS A 111 4.06 -0.99 -6.81
N LEU A 112 3.03 -1.85 -6.92
CA LEU A 112 2.91 -3.06 -6.12
C LEU A 112 4.18 -3.93 -6.20
N SER A 113 4.74 -4.10 -7.41
CA SER A 113 5.98 -4.87 -7.61
C SER A 113 7.17 -4.31 -6.83
N GLN A 114 7.40 -2.99 -6.91
CA GLN A 114 8.49 -2.34 -6.18
C GLN A 114 8.30 -2.40 -4.66
N MET A 115 7.05 -2.39 -4.18
CA MET A 115 6.75 -2.52 -2.76
C MET A 115 7.05 -3.93 -2.26
N VAL A 116 6.73 -4.94 -3.06
CA VAL A 116 7.06 -6.34 -2.81
C VAL A 116 8.59 -6.55 -2.82
N ASP A 117 9.32 -5.91 -3.73
CA ASP A 117 10.79 -5.98 -3.76
C ASP A 117 11.43 -5.39 -2.48
N VAL A 118 10.91 -4.25 -1.99
CA VAL A 118 11.41 -3.64 -0.75
C VAL A 118 11.12 -4.52 0.46
N VAL A 119 9.91 -5.09 0.56
CA VAL A 119 9.57 -6.01 1.66
C VAL A 119 10.51 -7.22 1.65
N THR A 120 10.82 -7.75 0.47
CA THR A 120 11.75 -8.87 0.29
C THR A 120 13.17 -8.50 0.73
N TRP A 121 13.62 -7.31 0.37
CA TRP A 121 14.92 -6.79 0.82
C TRP A 121 14.94 -6.61 2.35
N LEU A 122 13.85 -6.11 2.95
CA LEU A 122 13.75 -5.91 4.39
C LEU A 122 13.68 -7.20 5.20
N THR A 123 13.14 -8.28 4.61
CA THR A 123 13.12 -9.62 5.23
C THR A 123 14.41 -10.40 5.02
N THR A 124 15.28 -9.97 4.11
CA THR A 124 16.61 -10.57 3.86
C THR A 124 17.52 -10.61 5.11
N PRO A 125 17.62 -9.58 5.98
CA PRO A 125 18.45 -9.67 7.19
C PRO A 125 17.93 -10.67 8.23
N LEU A 126 16.63 -10.98 8.24
CA LEU A 126 16.04 -12.00 9.13
C LEU A 126 16.61 -13.41 8.84
N ARG A 127 17.19 -13.60 7.65
CA ARG A 127 17.99 -14.77 7.24
C ARG A 127 19.19 -15.02 8.15
N ARG A 128 19.76 -13.99 8.76
CA ARG A 128 20.93 -14.11 9.66
C ARG A 128 20.59 -14.70 11.02
N ILE A 129 19.30 -14.89 11.34
CA ILE A 129 18.80 -15.38 12.64
C ILE A 129 18.61 -16.92 12.65
N GLY A 130 18.96 -17.64 11.57
CA GLY A 130 19.07 -19.11 11.59
C GLY A 130 17.86 -19.90 11.08
N LEU A 131 16.94 -19.28 10.34
CA LEU A 131 15.88 -19.99 9.60
C LEU A 131 16.50 -20.79 8.43
N GLN A 132 16.02 -22.02 8.17
CA GLN A 132 16.45 -22.83 7.01
C GLN A 132 16.21 -22.05 5.72
N THR A 133 17.27 -21.43 5.20
CA THR A 133 17.16 -20.33 4.24
C THR A 133 16.65 -20.78 2.88
N ARG A 134 16.94 -22.02 2.47
CA ARG A 134 16.62 -22.52 1.11
C ARG A 134 15.12 -22.60 0.85
N SER A 135 14.35 -23.21 1.76
CA SER A 135 12.89 -23.35 1.60
C SER A 135 12.16 -22.02 1.75
N LEU A 136 12.66 -21.15 2.65
CA LEU A 136 12.11 -19.82 2.86
C LEU A 136 12.37 -18.89 1.65
N GLU A 137 13.59 -18.91 1.11
CA GLU A 137 13.96 -18.15 -0.10
C GLU A 137 13.13 -18.57 -1.31
N LEU A 138 12.96 -19.88 -1.52
CA LEU A 138 12.12 -20.40 -2.58
C LEU A 138 10.65 -20.01 -2.38
N GLY A 139 10.12 -20.13 -1.16
CA GLY A 139 8.74 -19.75 -0.85
C GLY A 139 8.47 -18.26 -1.08
N ILE A 140 9.35 -17.38 -0.61
CA ILE A 140 9.21 -15.93 -0.82
C ILE A 140 9.30 -15.59 -2.31
N ALA A 141 10.31 -16.10 -3.02
CA ALA A 141 10.45 -15.85 -4.46
C ALA A 141 9.22 -16.35 -5.25
N LEU A 142 8.66 -17.50 -4.85
CA LEU A 142 7.45 -18.06 -5.44
C LEU A 142 6.26 -17.14 -5.20
N VAL A 143 6.01 -16.71 -3.96
CA VAL A 143 4.90 -15.81 -3.63
C VAL A 143 4.96 -14.51 -4.42
N ILE A 144 6.13 -13.89 -4.51
CA ILE A 144 6.33 -12.64 -5.27
C ILE A 144 5.95 -12.81 -6.74
N ARG A 145 6.33 -13.96 -7.33
CA ARG A 145 6.02 -14.28 -8.72
C ARG A 145 4.55 -14.69 -8.93
N PHE A 146 3.95 -15.37 -7.96
CA PHE A 146 2.60 -15.93 -8.06
C PHE A 146 1.48 -14.95 -7.75
N ILE A 147 1.70 -13.97 -6.86
CA ILE A 147 0.71 -12.92 -6.57
C ILE A 147 0.13 -12.28 -7.84
N PRO A 148 0.94 -11.75 -8.79
CA PRO A 148 0.38 -11.12 -9.99
C PRO A 148 -0.39 -12.10 -10.87
N VAL A 149 0.07 -13.35 -10.99
CA VAL A 149 -0.59 -14.40 -11.77
C VAL A 149 -1.95 -14.77 -11.16
N LEU A 150 -2.02 -14.99 -9.85
CA LEU A 150 -3.25 -15.29 -9.13
C LEU A 150 -4.26 -14.14 -9.23
N VAL A 151 -3.77 -12.91 -9.14
CA VAL A 151 -4.59 -11.71 -9.31
C VAL A 151 -5.21 -11.67 -10.71
N GLU A 152 -4.43 -11.95 -11.76
CA GLU A 152 -4.89 -11.99 -13.14
C GLU A 152 -5.94 -13.09 -13.36
N LYS A 153 -5.66 -14.31 -12.90
CA LYS A 153 -6.60 -15.43 -12.99
C LYS A 153 -7.89 -15.16 -12.22
N GLY A 154 -7.79 -14.53 -11.04
CA GLY A 154 -8.96 -14.07 -10.27
C GLY A 154 -9.82 -13.08 -11.05
N GLN A 155 -9.21 -12.17 -11.83
CA GLN A 155 -9.94 -11.28 -12.72
C GLN A 155 -10.69 -12.03 -13.81
N MET A 156 -10.02 -12.98 -14.47
CA MET A 156 -10.62 -13.78 -15.54
C MET A 156 -11.77 -14.61 -15.00
N LEU A 157 -11.62 -15.21 -13.81
CA LEU A 157 -12.69 -15.92 -13.13
C LEU A 157 -13.88 -14.99 -12.86
N ALA A 158 -13.64 -13.78 -12.34
CA ALA A 158 -14.68 -12.79 -12.11
C ALA A 158 -15.37 -12.32 -13.39
N GLN A 159 -14.66 -12.25 -14.52
CA GLN A 159 -15.22 -11.92 -15.82
C GLN A 159 -16.08 -13.07 -16.36
N SER A 160 -15.58 -14.31 -16.30
CA SER A 160 -16.33 -15.50 -16.72
C SER A 160 -17.61 -15.69 -15.90
N TRP A 161 -17.56 -15.40 -14.59
CA TRP A 161 -18.72 -15.45 -13.72
C TRP A 161 -19.78 -14.42 -14.14
N ARG A 162 -19.36 -13.18 -14.39
CA ARG A 162 -20.26 -12.12 -14.87
C ARG A 162 -20.85 -12.41 -16.24
N ALA A 163 -20.12 -13.08 -17.13
CA ALA A 163 -20.64 -13.50 -18.42
C ALA A 163 -21.70 -14.62 -18.30
N ARG A 164 -21.57 -15.52 -17.31
CA ARG A 164 -22.51 -16.63 -17.09
C ARG A 164 -23.68 -16.29 -16.17
N SER A 165 -23.57 -15.28 -15.32
CA SER A 165 -24.60 -14.97 -14.32
C SER A 165 -24.76 -13.47 -14.10
N ALA A 166 -26.02 -13.03 -14.04
CA ALA A 166 -26.38 -11.68 -13.60
C ALA A 166 -26.19 -11.46 -12.08
N LYS A 167 -25.86 -12.50 -11.30
CA LYS A 167 -25.63 -12.39 -9.86
C LYS A 167 -24.24 -11.81 -9.56
N ARG A 168 -24.18 -10.97 -8.51
CA ARG A 168 -22.94 -10.38 -7.99
C ARG A 168 -21.93 -11.48 -7.61
N LEU A 169 -20.65 -11.14 -7.70
CA LEU A 169 -19.58 -11.94 -7.10
C LEU A 169 -19.87 -12.11 -5.61
N GLY A 170 -19.80 -13.35 -5.13
CA GLY A 170 -20.03 -13.68 -3.73
C GLY A 170 -19.10 -14.80 -3.28
N TRP A 171 -19.34 -15.31 -2.07
CA TRP A 171 -18.53 -16.36 -1.45
C TRP A 171 -18.33 -17.60 -2.33
N ARG A 172 -19.31 -17.91 -3.20
CA ARG A 172 -19.25 -19.03 -4.15
C ARG A 172 -18.08 -18.97 -5.14
N THR A 173 -17.47 -17.82 -5.37
CA THR A 173 -16.31 -17.67 -6.28
C THR A 173 -14.98 -18.04 -5.59
N ILE A 174 -14.96 -18.13 -4.26
CA ILE A 174 -13.72 -18.44 -3.51
C ILE A 174 -13.32 -19.90 -3.70
N ILE A 175 -14.28 -20.83 -3.68
CA ILE A 175 -14.02 -22.25 -3.91
C ILE A 175 -13.31 -22.50 -5.25
N PRO A 176 -13.84 -22.07 -6.42
CA PRO A 176 -13.16 -22.30 -7.68
C PRO A 176 -11.82 -21.55 -7.79
N PHE A 177 -11.68 -20.40 -7.12
CA PHE A 177 -10.39 -19.71 -7.05
C PHE A 177 -9.36 -20.49 -6.24
N ALA A 178 -9.76 -21.08 -5.11
CA ALA A 178 -8.89 -21.89 -4.26
C ALA A 178 -8.48 -23.18 -4.96
N VAL A 179 -9.40 -23.86 -5.67
CA VAL A 179 -9.07 -25.04 -6.48
C VAL A 179 -8.05 -24.69 -7.56
N LEU A 180 -8.26 -23.57 -8.26
CA LEU A 180 -7.33 -23.11 -9.30
C LEU A 180 -5.95 -22.73 -8.73
N ALA A 181 -5.90 -22.18 -7.52
CA ALA A 181 -4.64 -21.89 -6.83
C ALA A 181 -3.93 -23.17 -6.35
N LEU A 182 -4.68 -24.19 -5.92
CA LEU A 182 -4.15 -25.49 -5.51
C LEU A 182 -3.56 -26.24 -6.70
N ASP A 183 -4.28 -26.25 -7.83
CA ASP A 183 -3.83 -26.85 -9.09
C ASP A 183 -2.53 -26.20 -9.59
N ASP A 184 -2.44 -24.86 -9.54
CA ASP A 184 -1.20 -24.13 -9.84
C ASP A 184 -0.05 -24.53 -8.89
N ALA A 185 -0.34 -24.73 -7.60
CA ALA A 185 0.66 -25.12 -6.62
C ALA A 185 1.18 -26.55 -6.87
N GLU A 186 0.31 -27.48 -7.24
CA GLU A 186 0.67 -28.86 -7.59
C GLU A 186 1.56 -28.89 -8.84
N HIS A 187 1.16 -28.22 -9.92
CA HIS A 187 1.95 -28.14 -11.15
C HIS A 187 3.35 -27.55 -10.91
N VAL A 188 3.45 -26.53 -10.06
CA VAL A 188 4.74 -25.93 -9.72
C VAL A 188 5.58 -26.84 -8.85
N ALA A 189 4.97 -27.53 -7.89
CA ALA A 189 5.67 -28.49 -7.05
C ALA A 189 6.24 -29.65 -7.89
N GLU A 190 5.48 -30.16 -8.86
CA GLU A 190 5.94 -31.16 -9.82
C GLU A 190 7.10 -30.64 -10.69
N ALA A 191 6.96 -29.43 -11.24
CA ALA A 191 8.01 -28.81 -12.04
C ALA A 191 9.30 -28.55 -11.24
N LEU A 192 9.18 -28.19 -9.96
CA LEU A 192 10.32 -28.04 -9.05
C LEU A 192 10.99 -29.38 -8.78
N ARG A 193 10.24 -30.43 -8.47
CA ARG A 193 10.77 -31.80 -8.28
C ARG A 193 11.51 -32.30 -9.53
N ALA A 194 10.92 -32.12 -10.71
CA ALA A 194 11.53 -32.52 -11.98
C ALA A 194 12.85 -31.77 -12.28
N ARG A 195 13.02 -30.55 -11.75
CA ARG A 195 14.22 -29.73 -11.90
C ARG A 195 15.27 -29.92 -10.79
N GLY A 196 15.08 -30.90 -9.90
CA GLY A 196 15.98 -31.13 -8.75
C GLY A 196 15.80 -30.14 -7.61
N GLY A 197 14.67 -29.41 -7.61
CA GLY A 197 14.22 -28.53 -6.54
C GLY A 197 13.38 -29.28 -5.53
N LEU A 198 13.97 -30.28 -4.88
CA LEU A 198 13.67 -30.83 -3.55
C LEU A 198 14.76 -31.87 -3.26
#